data_AF-A0A922NHM0-F1
#
_entry.id   AF-A0A922NHM0-F1
#
_cell.length_a   1.000
_cell.length_b   1.000
_cell.length_c   1.000
_cell.angle_alpha   90.00
_cell.angle_beta   90.00
_cell.angle_gamma   90.00
#
_symmetry.space_group_name_H-M   'P 1'
#
loop_
_entity.id
_entity.type
_entity.pdbx_description
1 polymer ?
#
loop_
_entity_poly.entity_id
_entity_poly.type
_entity_poly.pdbx_seq_one_letter_code
_entity_poly.pdbx_strand_id
1 'polypeptide(L)'
;MIALLYSLLLLVASSTFATAASDKPLKPCTVISPTSERFFDLNPMRRLPPSKEDGKKSNKKEAEEGSWHARGYDYNANFTINFCGPVVEELDAVQDLDKGMWKNVSAFYEKGNKQWAIGLESSEPIFRGRKLILNYTGGSLCPSLKSKRSLEPASLDTREIIDGDDDDDDKKKKPKEAERRKTTVISLLCDNDPLAKTSVSFVAAVDDCAYFFEGRSPFACGGVHQETQALGPGGVFGVIAMIAVLVYFAGGCVYQRTVMHQRGWRQLPNYAMWAGIWRFFSDMFIILTSSCARFMPARRGYSRVSLGQDSSRRGRRNEDEDRLIDNLDEEWDD
;
A
#
# COMPACT_ATOMS: atom_id res chain seq x y z
N MET A 1 38.66 19.25 23.00
CA MET A 1 38.84 18.12 22.06
C MET A 1 38.27 16.82 22.64
N ILE A 2 38.58 16.45 23.89
CA ILE A 2 38.02 15.24 24.54
C ILE A 2 36.48 15.26 24.58
N ALA A 3 35.87 16.40 24.90
CA ALA A 3 34.40 16.54 24.91
C ALA A 3 33.74 16.41 23.52
N LEU A 4 34.45 16.76 22.44
CA LEU A 4 33.95 16.62 21.05
C LEU A 4 34.08 15.18 20.54
N LEU A 5 35.13 14.47 20.94
CA LEU A 5 35.29 13.04 20.68
C LEU A 5 34.27 12.20 21.47
N TYR A 6 33.99 12.57 22.72
CA TYR A 6 32.97 11.91 23.54
C TYR A 6 31.55 12.11 23.01
N SER A 7 31.23 13.33 22.53
CA SER A 7 29.93 13.62 21.92
C SER A 7 29.75 12.94 20.56
N LEU A 8 30.83 12.77 19.77
CA LEU A 8 30.78 11.99 18.54
C LEU A 8 30.62 10.48 18.81
N LEU A 9 31.28 9.94 19.84
CA LEU A 9 31.10 8.54 20.26
C LEU A 9 29.68 8.27 20.80
N LEU A 10 29.10 9.24 21.53
CA LEU A 10 27.71 9.15 22.02
C LEU A 10 26.68 9.23 20.88
N LEU A 11 26.97 9.97 19.81
CA LEU A 11 26.15 10.02 18.59
C LEU A 11 26.19 8.72 17.76
N VAL A 12 27.33 8.03 17.73
CA VAL A 12 27.46 6.71 17.08
C VAL A 12 26.84 5.61 17.95
N ALA A 13 26.90 5.72 19.28
CA ALA A 13 26.26 4.76 20.19
C ALA A 13 24.72 4.88 20.24
N SER A 14 24.16 6.00 19.77
CA SER A 14 22.72 6.25 19.70
C SER A 14 22.11 5.98 18.32
N SER A 15 22.87 5.40 17.38
CA SER A 15 22.25 4.75 16.22
C SER A 15 21.54 3.49 16.71
N THR A 16 20.32 3.67 17.18
CA THR A 16 19.37 2.58 17.38
C THR A 16 19.30 1.81 16.06
N PHE A 17 19.73 0.55 16.09
CA PHE A 17 19.27 -0.42 15.11
C PHE A 17 17.76 -0.44 15.25
N ALA A 18 17.08 0.33 14.42
CA ALA A 18 15.64 0.29 14.32
C ALA A 18 15.27 -1.10 13.79
N THR A 19 15.06 -2.05 14.69
CA THR A 19 14.23 -3.22 14.41
C THR A 19 12.81 -2.70 14.25
N ALA A 20 12.54 -2.09 13.12
CA ALA A 20 11.21 -1.77 12.67
C ALA A 20 10.58 -3.09 12.21
N ALA A 21 10.11 -3.90 13.17
CA ALA A 21 8.95 -4.76 12.92
C ALA A 21 7.77 -3.80 12.76
N SER A 22 7.71 -3.15 11.60
CA SER A 22 6.63 -2.25 11.26
C SER A 22 5.50 -3.14 10.76
N ASP A 23 4.55 -3.44 11.64
CA ASP A 23 3.21 -3.94 11.27
C ASP A 23 2.52 -2.86 10.43
N LYS A 24 2.96 -2.69 9.18
CA LYS A 24 2.23 -1.92 8.19
C LYS A 24 0.99 -2.73 7.84
N PRO A 25 -0.18 -2.10 7.73
CA PRO A 25 -1.36 -2.80 7.24
C PRO A 25 -1.04 -3.41 5.88
N LEU A 26 -1.19 -4.73 5.79
CA LEU A 26 -0.96 -5.47 4.55
C LEU A 26 -1.87 -4.90 3.46
N LYS A 27 -1.38 -4.93 2.21
CA LYS A 27 -2.20 -4.54 1.06
C LYS A 27 -3.43 -5.48 0.98
N PRO A 28 -4.57 -4.99 0.47
CA PRO A 28 -5.71 -5.86 0.22
C PRO A 28 -5.29 -6.99 -0.73
N CYS A 29 -5.89 -8.16 -0.57
CA CYS A 29 -5.58 -9.36 -1.35
C CYS A 29 -4.16 -9.92 -1.14
N THR A 30 -3.55 -9.65 0.01
CA THR A 30 -2.23 -10.18 0.37
C THR A 30 -2.25 -10.84 1.74
N VAL A 31 -1.43 -11.87 1.93
CA VAL A 31 -1.33 -12.59 3.20
C VAL A 31 0.06 -13.17 3.40
N ILE A 32 0.48 -13.24 4.66
CA ILE A 32 1.72 -13.89 5.08
C ILE A 32 1.37 -15.26 5.66
N SER A 33 2.07 -16.30 5.22
CA SER A 33 1.87 -17.65 5.75
C SER A 33 2.39 -17.74 7.19
N PRO A 34 1.58 -18.21 8.16
CA PRO A 34 2.02 -18.35 9.54
C PRO A 34 3.05 -19.48 9.74
N THR A 35 3.19 -20.39 8.77
CA THR A 35 4.10 -21.54 8.87
C THR A 35 5.41 -21.33 8.12
N SER A 36 5.38 -20.60 7.01
CA SER A 36 6.55 -20.41 6.14
C SER A 36 7.09 -18.99 6.12
N GLU A 37 6.38 -18.04 6.75
CA GLU A 37 6.69 -16.60 6.74
C GLU A 37 6.81 -16.00 5.33
N ARG A 38 6.32 -16.73 4.31
CA ARG A 38 6.30 -16.28 2.93
C ARG A 38 5.12 -15.36 2.69
N PHE A 39 5.32 -14.40 1.80
CA PHE A 39 4.29 -13.45 1.40
C PHE A 39 3.63 -13.87 0.10
N PHE A 40 2.31 -13.76 0.07
CA PHE A 40 1.48 -14.16 -1.06
C PHE A 40 0.73 -12.93 -1.54
N ASP A 41 0.92 -12.58 -2.81
CA ASP A 41 0.22 -11.47 -3.47
C ASP A 41 -0.69 -12.02 -4.56
N LEU A 42 -2.00 -11.94 -4.30
CA LEU A 42 -3.01 -12.42 -5.24
C LEU A 42 -3.57 -11.30 -6.12
N ASN A 43 -3.12 -10.05 -5.95
CA ASN A 43 -3.57 -8.92 -6.78
C ASN A 43 -3.40 -9.14 -8.29
N PRO A 44 -2.33 -9.81 -8.80
CA PRO A 44 -2.20 -10.08 -10.22
C PRO A 44 -3.30 -10.99 -10.80
N MET A 45 -3.98 -11.78 -9.94
CA MET A 45 -5.08 -12.65 -10.37
C MET A 45 -6.43 -11.94 -10.44
N ARG A 46 -6.54 -10.76 -9.83
CA ARG A 46 -7.76 -9.95 -9.82
C ARG A 46 -7.98 -9.35 -11.20
N ARG A 47 -9.11 -9.70 -11.83
CA ARG A 47 -9.54 -9.07 -13.08
C ARG A 47 -10.26 -7.77 -12.75
N LEU A 48 -9.96 -6.71 -13.49
CA LEU A 48 -10.62 -5.41 -13.37
C LEU A 48 -11.48 -5.18 -14.61
N PRO A 49 -12.63 -4.49 -14.49
CA PRO A 49 -13.40 -4.11 -15.65
C PRO A 49 -12.56 -3.21 -16.56
N PRO A 50 -12.71 -3.32 -17.89
CA PRO A 50 -12.00 -2.44 -18.82
C PRO A 50 -12.40 -0.99 -18.52
N SER A 51 -11.43 -0.18 -18.08
CA SER A 51 -11.64 1.25 -17.93
C SER A 51 -11.89 1.85 -19.31
N LYS A 52 -13.04 2.51 -19.48
CA LYS A 52 -13.46 3.13 -20.76
C LYS A 52 -12.61 4.35 -21.16
N GLU A 53 -11.53 4.68 -20.44
CA GLU A 53 -10.89 5.99 -20.52
C GLU A 53 -9.48 6.05 -21.10
N ASP A 54 -8.75 4.95 -21.28
CA ASP A 54 -7.39 5.05 -21.83
C ASP A 54 -7.18 4.15 -23.04
N GLY A 55 -7.27 4.76 -24.23
CA GLY A 55 -6.80 4.23 -25.51
C GLY A 55 -5.28 4.05 -25.58
N LYS A 56 -4.63 3.59 -24.50
CA LYS A 56 -3.23 3.17 -24.48
C LYS A 56 -3.17 1.66 -24.33
N LYS A 57 -2.94 1.00 -25.47
CA LYS A 57 -2.44 -0.38 -25.57
C LYS A 57 -1.20 -0.52 -24.69
N SER A 58 -1.37 -0.97 -23.45
CA SER A 58 -0.27 -1.53 -22.67
C SER A 58 0.04 -2.90 -23.27
N ASN A 59 1.16 -2.98 -23.97
CA ASN A 59 1.71 -4.22 -24.49
C ASN A 59 1.99 -5.20 -23.33
N LYS A 60 1.10 -6.16 -23.11
CA LYS A 60 1.45 -7.57 -22.82
C LYS A 60 0.19 -8.42 -22.94
N LYS A 61 0.28 -9.39 -23.86
CA LYS A 61 -0.68 -10.48 -24.13
C LYS A 61 -1.40 -10.94 -22.85
N GLU A 62 -2.72 -11.12 -22.91
CA GLU A 62 -3.62 -11.71 -21.87
C GLU A 62 -4.37 -10.75 -20.92
N ALA A 63 -4.87 -9.64 -21.45
CA ALA A 63 -6.19 -9.17 -21.01
C ALA A 63 -7.24 -10.20 -21.51
N GLU A 64 -7.40 -11.32 -20.82
CA GLU A 64 -8.63 -12.10 -20.92
C GLU A 64 -9.76 -11.17 -20.47
N GLU A 65 -10.63 -10.83 -21.40
CA GLU A 65 -11.65 -9.76 -21.33
C GLU A 65 -12.77 -9.99 -20.30
N GLY A 66 -12.63 -10.95 -19.38
CA GLY A 66 -13.69 -11.35 -18.45
C GLY A 66 -13.18 -11.97 -17.16
N SER A 67 -14.13 -12.36 -16.30
CA SER A 67 -13.86 -13.05 -15.05
C SER A 67 -13.41 -14.50 -15.29
N TRP A 68 -12.94 -15.18 -14.24
CA TRP A 68 -12.53 -16.58 -14.33
C TRP A 68 -13.75 -17.49 -14.47
N HIS A 69 -13.74 -18.36 -15.47
CA HIS A 69 -14.82 -19.31 -15.70
C HIS A 69 -14.41 -20.73 -15.27
N ALA A 70 -15.30 -21.40 -14.55
CA ALA A 70 -15.17 -22.81 -14.20
C ALA A 70 -16.43 -23.56 -14.67
N ARG A 71 -16.23 -24.71 -15.33
CA ARG A 71 -17.33 -25.58 -15.79
C ARG A 71 -17.58 -26.66 -14.75
N GLY A 72 -18.77 -26.70 -14.16
CA GLY A 72 -19.19 -27.81 -13.33
C GLY A 72 -19.89 -28.86 -14.19
N TYR A 73 -19.13 -29.78 -14.80
CA TYR A 73 -19.69 -30.83 -15.65
C TYR A 73 -20.76 -31.65 -14.91
N ASP A 74 -20.52 -31.97 -13.65
CA ASP A 74 -21.45 -32.74 -12.80
C ASP A 74 -22.64 -31.91 -12.29
N TYR A 75 -22.49 -30.59 -12.24
CA TYR A 75 -23.51 -29.66 -11.71
C TYR A 75 -24.36 -29.03 -12.83
N ASN A 76 -23.97 -29.23 -14.10
CA ASN A 76 -24.60 -28.67 -15.29
C ASN A 76 -24.78 -27.14 -15.23
N ALA A 77 -23.82 -26.42 -14.65
CA ALA A 77 -23.80 -24.96 -14.64
C ALA A 77 -22.42 -24.39 -14.93
N ASN A 78 -22.41 -23.17 -15.48
CA ASN A 78 -21.20 -22.39 -15.66
C ASN A 78 -21.04 -21.46 -14.46
N PHE A 79 -19.86 -21.49 -13.86
CA PHE A 79 -19.47 -20.65 -12.75
C PHE A 79 -18.56 -19.54 -13.24
N THR A 80 -18.79 -18.34 -12.74
CA THR A 80 -17.98 -17.16 -13.03
C THR A 80 -17.53 -16.55 -11.71
N ILE A 81 -16.23 -16.33 -11.56
CA ILE A 81 -15.58 -16.00 -10.29
C ILE A 81 -14.49 -14.97 -10.55
N ASN A 82 -14.34 -14.01 -9.65
CA ASN A 82 -13.17 -13.15 -9.60
C ASN A 82 -12.44 -13.31 -8.26
N PHE A 83 -11.15 -12.96 -8.23
CA PHE A 83 -10.32 -13.02 -7.02
C PHE A 83 -10.20 -11.64 -6.38
N CYS A 84 -10.49 -11.53 -5.08
CA CYS A 84 -10.38 -10.29 -4.30
C CYS A 84 -11.06 -9.07 -4.92
N GLY A 85 -12.18 -9.30 -5.60
CA GLY A 85 -12.87 -8.28 -6.37
C GLY A 85 -14.25 -8.77 -6.82
N PRO A 86 -15.12 -7.85 -7.26
CA PRO A 86 -16.37 -8.22 -7.87
C PRO A 86 -16.15 -8.76 -9.28
N VAL A 87 -17.11 -9.51 -9.82
CA VAL A 87 -17.08 -9.98 -11.21
C VAL A 87 -17.08 -8.80 -12.19
N VAL A 88 -16.41 -9.00 -13.33
CA VAL A 88 -16.31 -7.99 -14.40
C VAL A 88 -17.62 -7.84 -15.15
N GLU A 89 -18.39 -8.93 -15.26
CA GLU A 89 -19.67 -8.97 -15.95
C GLU A 89 -20.76 -8.23 -15.16
N GLU A 90 -21.60 -7.48 -15.88
CA GLU A 90 -22.78 -6.86 -15.28
C GLU A 90 -23.87 -7.93 -15.02
N LEU A 91 -24.43 -7.92 -13.81
CA LEU A 91 -25.46 -8.87 -13.39
C LEU A 91 -26.83 -8.20 -13.45
N ASP A 92 -27.78 -8.83 -14.16
CA ASP A 92 -29.10 -8.24 -14.41
C ASP A 92 -30.25 -8.93 -13.66
N ALA A 93 -30.07 -10.20 -13.26
CA ALA A 93 -31.17 -11.04 -12.77
C ALA A 93 -30.75 -11.98 -11.62
N VAL A 94 -30.00 -11.43 -10.65
CA VAL A 94 -29.57 -12.20 -9.46
C VAL A 94 -30.78 -12.49 -8.57
N GLN A 95 -31.01 -13.77 -8.29
CA GLN A 95 -32.07 -14.20 -7.38
C GLN A 95 -31.66 -13.98 -5.91
N ASP A 96 -32.64 -13.66 -5.07
CA ASP A 96 -32.51 -13.62 -3.60
C ASP A 96 -31.36 -12.73 -3.06
N LEU A 97 -31.05 -11.67 -3.81
CA LEU A 97 -30.03 -10.68 -3.45
C LEU A 97 -30.50 -9.27 -3.83
N ASP A 98 -30.29 -8.31 -2.94
CA ASP A 98 -30.63 -6.90 -3.18
C ASP A 98 -29.81 -6.30 -4.33
N LYS A 99 -30.44 -5.43 -5.12
CA LYS A 99 -29.83 -4.79 -6.30
C LYS A 99 -28.59 -3.96 -5.95
N GLY A 100 -28.53 -3.38 -4.74
CA GLY A 100 -27.36 -2.64 -4.29
C GLY A 100 -26.12 -3.52 -4.12
N MET A 101 -26.30 -4.81 -3.82
CA MET A 101 -25.21 -5.76 -3.59
C MET A 101 -24.71 -6.46 -4.85
N TRP A 102 -25.37 -6.28 -6.00
CA TRP A 102 -24.97 -6.92 -7.26
C TRP A 102 -23.56 -6.51 -7.70
N LYS A 103 -23.16 -5.27 -7.41
CA LYS A 103 -21.82 -4.74 -7.68
C LYS A 103 -20.71 -5.38 -6.84
N ASN A 104 -21.07 -6.03 -5.73
CA ASN A 104 -20.12 -6.65 -4.80
C ASN A 104 -20.10 -8.18 -4.96
N VAL A 105 -20.79 -8.74 -5.95
CA VAL A 105 -20.79 -10.19 -6.18
C VAL A 105 -19.45 -10.58 -6.79
N SER A 106 -18.71 -11.45 -6.10
CA SER A 106 -17.41 -11.95 -6.57
C SER A 106 -17.52 -13.29 -7.28
N ALA A 107 -18.63 -14.01 -7.08
CA ALA A 107 -18.85 -15.30 -7.68
C ALA A 107 -20.34 -15.57 -7.90
N PHE A 108 -20.70 -16.09 -9.06
CA PHE A 108 -22.06 -16.50 -9.39
C PHE A 108 -22.08 -17.71 -10.33
N TYR A 109 -23.24 -18.34 -10.46
CA TYR A 109 -23.50 -19.32 -11.50
C TYR A 109 -24.80 -19.04 -12.23
N GLU A 110 -24.87 -19.53 -13.46
CA GLU A 110 -26.04 -19.43 -14.31
C GLU A 110 -26.68 -20.79 -14.50
N LYS A 111 -27.99 -20.89 -14.23
CA LYS A 111 -28.78 -22.11 -14.45
C LYS A 111 -30.09 -21.74 -15.14
N GLY A 112 -30.17 -22.03 -16.44
CA GLY A 112 -31.25 -21.52 -17.29
C GLY A 112 -31.15 -20.00 -17.46
N ASN A 113 -32.26 -19.29 -17.32
CA ASN A 113 -32.30 -17.82 -17.45
C ASN A 113 -32.19 -17.09 -16.09
N LYS A 114 -31.61 -17.73 -15.08
CA LYS A 114 -31.48 -17.18 -13.72
C LYS A 114 -30.03 -17.23 -13.26
N GLN A 115 -29.60 -16.15 -12.62
CA GLN A 115 -28.29 -16.00 -12.01
C GLN A 115 -28.40 -16.13 -10.49
N TRP A 116 -27.46 -16.85 -9.88
CA TRP A 116 -27.41 -17.06 -8.44
C TRP A 116 -26.04 -16.66 -7.91
N ALA A 117 -26.01 -15.66 -7.02
CA ALA A 117 -24.77 -15.27 -6.36
C ALA A 117 -24.37 -16.34 -5.32
N ILE A 118 -23.10 -16.74 -5.35
CA ILE A 118 -22.53 -17.73 -4.42
C ILE A 118 -21.53 -17.12 -3.43
N GLY A 119 -21.32 -15.80 -3.51
CA GLY A 119 -20.58 -15.05 -2.51
C GLY A 119 -20.34 -13.60 -2.93
N LEU A 120 -20.14 -12.75 -1.91
CA LEU A 120 -19.72 -11.37 -2.05
C LEU A 120 -18.20 -11.26 -1.98
N GLU A 121 -17.68 -10.12 -2.45
CA GLU A 121 -16.28 -9.78 -2.46
C GLU A 121 -15.65 -9.89 -1.06
N SER A 122 -14.51 -10.57 -1.01
CA SER A 122 -13.61 -10.60 0.14
C SER A 122 -12.18 -10.39 -0.37
N SER A 123 -11.47 -9.43 0.22
CA SER A 123 -10.08 -9.13 -0.10
C SER A 123 -9.10 -9.74 0.91
N GLU A 124 -9.56 -10.64 1.77
CA GLU A 124 -8.77 -11.22 2.86
C GLU A 124 -8.58 -12.73 2.65
N PRO A 125 -7.49 -13.14 1.97
CA PRO A 125 -7.13 -14.54 1.89
C PRO A 125 -6.61 -15.04 3.24
N ILE A 126 -6.99 -16.26 3.61
CA ILE A 126 -6.64 -16.88 4.89
C ILE A 126 -5.88 -18.19 4.67
N PHE A 127 -4.96 -18.51 5.57
CA PHE A 127 -4.36 -19.85 5.61
C PHE A 127 -5.17 -20.76 6.51
N ARG A 128 -5.55 -21.94 5.98
CA ARG A 128 -6.04 -23.05 6.81
C ARG A 128 -5.08 -24.22 6.68
N GLY A 129 -4.31 -24.46 7.74
CA GLY A 129 -3.18 -25.38 7.69
C GLY A 129 -2.17 -24.94 6.62
N ARG A 130 -1.91 -25.79 5.64
CA ARG A 130 -0.97 -25.52 4.54
C ARG A 130 -1.62 -24.96 3.27
N LYS A 131 -2.95 -24.83 3.25
CA LYS A 131 -3.68 -24.35 2.07
C LYS A 131 -4.03 -22.88 2.20
N LEU A 132 -3.82 -22.14 1.11
CA LEU A 132 -4.28 -20.76 0.95
C LEU A 132 -5.74 -20.79 0.51
N ILE A 133 -6.61 -20.10 1.23
CA ILE A 133 -8.05 -20.14 1.03
C ILE A 133 -8.61 -18.73 0.90
N LEU A 134 -9.47 -18.54 -0.09
CA LEU A 134 -10.30 -17.35 -0.23
C LEU A 134 -11.76 -17.72 0.03
N ASN A 135 -12.39 -17.04 0.99
CA ASN A 135 -13.76 -17.33 1.41
C ASN A 135 -14.69 -16.18 1.01
N TYR A 136 -15.74 -16.52 0.27
CA TYR A 136 -16.81 -15.61 -0.09
C TYR A 136 -18.11 -16.02 0.58
N THR A 137 -18.79 -15.05 1.18
CA THR A 137 -20.02 -15.25 1.96
C THR A 137 -21.11 -14.28 1.53
N GLY A 138 -22.34 -14.51 1.98
CA GLY A 138 -23.43 -13.54 1.75
C GLY A 138 -24.04 -13.60 0.35
N GLY A 139 -23.98 -14.75 -0.32
CA GLY A 139 -24.65 -14.95 -1.60
C GLY A 139 -26.18 -14.98 -1.51
N SER A 140 -26.80 -15.51 -2.56
CA SER A 140 -28.23 -15.80 -2.64
C SER A 140 -28.66 -16.82 -1.57
N LEU A 141 -29.96 -16.94 -1.34
CA LEU A 141 -30.50 -17.86 -0.34
C LEU A 141 -30.27 -19.32 -0.76
N CYS A 142 -29.97 -20.17 0.22
CA CYS A 142 -29.88 -21.60 -0.01
C CYS A 142 -31.27 -22.18 -0.22
N PRO A 143 -31.42 -23.24 -1.05
CA PRO A 143 -32.71 -23.86 -1.25
C PRO A 143 -33.23 -24.38 0.09
N SER A 144 -34.39 -23.87 0.52
CA SER A 144 -35.01 -24.35 1.76
C SER A 144 -35.37 -25.84 1.62
N LEU A 145 -35.09 -26.63 2.66
CA LEU A 145 -35.40 -28.06 2.73
C LEU A 145 -36.92 -28.36 2.64
N LYS A 146 -37.79 -27.34 2.54
CA LYS A 146 -39.24 -27.47 2.43
C LYS A 146 -39.71 -28.22 1.16
N SER A 147 -38.83 -28.45 0.18
CA SER A 147 -39.16 -29.16 -1.06
C SER A 147 -38.54 -30.57 -1.22
N LYS A 148 -37.70 -31.03 -0.28
CA LYS A 148 -37.27 -32.44 -0.25
C LYS A 148 -37.68 -33.03 1.08
N ARG A 149 -38.62 -33.98 1.05
CA ARG A 149 -38.82 -34.97 2.12
C ARG A 149 -37.51 -35.76 2.29
N SER A 150 -36.52 -35.18 2.94
CA SER A 150 -35.42 -35.94 3.54
C SER A 150 -35.76 -36.06 5.01
N LEU A 151 -35.91 -37.31 5.44
CA LEU A 151 -35.98 -37.72 6.84
C LEU A 151 -34.76 -37.15 7.58
N GLU A 152 -34.91 -36.04 8.27
CA GLU A 152 -34.05 -35.73 9.41
C GLU A 152 -34.79 -36.10 10.71
N PRO A 153 -34.08 -36.63 11.71
CA PRO A 153 -34.68 -36.93 13.00
C PRO A 153 -35.10 -35.61 13.62
N ALA A 154 -36.36 -35.54 14.05
CA ALA A 154 -36.86 -34.40 14.80
C ALA A 154 -35.90 -34.12 15.96
N SER A 155 -35.18 -33.00 15.91
CA SER A 155 -34.52 -32.46 17.09
C SER A 155 -35.61 -32.28 18.14
N LEU A 156 -35.45 -33.00 19.25
CA LEU A 156 -36.33 -32.92 20.41
C LEU A 156 -36.40 -31.47 20.86
N ASP A 157 -37.46 -30.76 20.45
CA ASP A 157 -37.83 -29.50 21.07
C ASP A 157 -38.06 -29.78 22.55
N THR A 158 -37.31 -29.07 23.40
CA THR A 158 -37.56 -28.98 24.83
C THR A 158 -39.01 -28.56 25.02
N ARG A 159 -39.84 -29.49 25.53
CA ARG A 159 -41.21 -29.20 25.96
C ARG A 159 -41.13 -28.19 27.10
N GLU A 160 -41.45 -26.93 26.83
CA GLU A 160 -41.87 -26.03 27.91
C GLU A 160 -43.17 -26.59 28.50
N ILE A 161 -43.14 -26.81 29.81
CA ILE A 161 -44.31 -27.21 30.60
C ILE A 161 -45.17 -25.95 30.71
N ILE A 162 -46.31 -25.95 30.02
CA ILE A 162 -47.34 -24.92 30.19
C ILE A 162 -48.18 -25.35 31.39
N ASP A 163 -47.98 -24.67 32.52
CA ASP A 163 -48.97 -24.59 33.59
C ASP A 163 -49.53 -23.17 33.58
N GLY A 164 -50.83 -23.05 33.26
CA GLY A 164 -51.58 -21.80 33.40
C GLY A 164 -52.43 -21.47 32.18
N ASP A 165 -53.73 -21.77 32.30
CA ASP A 165 -54.80 -21.17 31.51
C ASP A 165 -54.68 -19.63 31.57
N ASP A 166 -54.65 -18.98 30.42
CA ASP A 166 -55.31 -17.68 30.20
C ASP A 166 -55.43 -17.44 28.68
N ASP A 167 -56.65 -17.18 28.26
CA ASP A 167 -57.09 -16.89 26.90
C ASP A 167 -56.51 -15.54 26.42
N ASP A 168 -55.62 -15.55 25.41
CA ASP A 168 -55.38 -14.39 24.55
C ASP A 168 -54.85 -14.82 23.17
N ASP A 169 -55.50 -14.28 22.12
CA ASP A 169 -55.29 -14.53 20.68
C ASP A 169 -53.95 -13.96 20.15
N ASP A 170 -52.83 -14.39 20.73
CA ASP A 170 -51.51 -14.06 20.22
C ASP A 170 -51.11 -14.96 19.05
N LYS A 171 -51.15 -14.39 17.85
CA LYS A 171 -50.52 -14.93 16.64
C LYS A 171 -49.07 -15.30 16.95
N LYS A 172 -48.83 -16.58 17.26
CA LYS A 172 -47.50 -17.19 17.39
C LYS A 172 -46.67 -16.84 16.15
N LYS A 173 -45.82 -15.83 16.26
CA LYS A 173 -44.79 -15.51 15.26
C LYS A 173 -43.89 -16.74 15.18
N LYS A 174 -44.02 -17.52 14.10
CA LYS A 174 -43.07 -18.58 13.80
C LYS A 174 -41.65 -17.99 13.88
N PRO A 175 -40.70 -18.63 14.58
CA PRO A 175 -39.33 -18.15 14.60
C PRO A 175 -38.85 -18.04 13.15
N LYS A 176 -38.32 -16.88 12.79
CA LYS A 176 -37.67 -16.69 11.48
C LYS A 176 -36.47 -17.62 11.47
N GLU A 177 -36.58 -18.78 10.81
CA GLU A 177 -35.42 -19.60 10.48
C GLU A 177 -34.38 -18.67 9.84
N ALA A 178 -33.17 -18.63 10.40
CA ALA A 178 -32.10 -17.83 9.82
C ALA A 178 -31.82 -18.37 8.41
N GLU A 179 -32.30 -17.64 7.39
CA GLU A 179 -32.16 -18.07 6.00
C GLU A 179 -30.67 -18.17 5.66
N ARG A 180 -30.20 -19.40 5.49
CA ARG A 180 -28.79 -19.69 5.17
C ARG A 180 -28.49 -19.15 3.78
N ARG A 181 -27.37 -18.42 3.64
CA ARG A 181 -26.89 -17.87 2.38
C ARG A 181 -25.82 -18.75 1.77
N LYS A 182 -25.75 -18.76 0.44
CA LYS A 182 -24.72 -19.48 -0.30
C LYS A 182 -23.33 -18.91 0.00
N THR A 183 -22.35 -19.79 0.10
CA THR A 183 -20.95 -19.46 0.35
C THR A 183 -20.03 -20.21 -0.60
N THR A 184 -18.87 -19.64 -0.85
CA THR A 184 -17.87 -20.20 -1.76
C THR A 184 -16.51 -20.22 -1.08
N VAL A 185 -15.84 -21.36 -1.17
CA VAL A 185 -14.49 -21.56 -0.65
C VAL A 185 -13.58 -21.92 -1.81
N ILE A 186 -12.57 -21.08 -2.06
CA ILE A 186 -11.61 -21.27 -3.13
C ILE A 186 -10.27 -21.67 -2.50
N SER A 187 -9.83 -22.89 -2.76
CA SER A 187 -8.51 -23.38 -2.38
C SER A 187 -7.51 -23.03 -3.47
N LEU A 188 -6.53 -22.18 -3.15
CA LEU A 188 -5.46 -21.80 -4.07
C LEU A 188 -4.26 -22.74 -3.92
N LEU A 189 -3.84 -23.32 -5.03
CA LEU A 189 -2.64 -24.14 -5.16
C LEU A 189 -1.57 -23.40 -5.96
N CYS A 190 -0.33 -23.48 -5.46
CA CYS A 190 0.85 -22.99 -6.17
C CYS A 190 1.12 -23.89 -7.38
N ASP A 191 1.20 -23.26 -8.55
CA ASP A 191 1.68 -23.86 -9.79
C ASP A 191 3.00 -23.20 -10.16
N ASN A 192 4.12 -23.93 -10.05
CA ASN A 192 5.45 -23.36 -10.24
C ASN A 192 5.86 -23.27 -11.72
N ASP A 193 5.04 -23.78 -12.64
CA ASP A 193 5.38 -23.79 -14.05
C ASP A 193 5.31 -22.36 -14.63
N PRO A 194 6.39 -21.83 -15.24
CA PRO A 194 6.43 -20.45 -15.74
C PRO A 194 5.52 -20.21 -16.95
N LEU A 195 4.95 -21.26 -17.53
CA LEU A 195 3.98 -21.23 -18.62
C LEU A 195 2.55 -21.53 -18.16
N ALA A 196 2.36 -21.91 -16.89
CA ALA A 196 1.04 -22.21 -16.37
C ALA A 196 0.21 -20.93 -16.25
N LYS A 197 -0.96 -20.96 -16.86
CA LYS A 197 -1.97 -19.91 -16.70
C LYS A 197 -2.80 -20.19 -15.45
N THR A 198 -3.21 -19.11 -14.80
CA THR A 198 -4.19 -19.16 -13.72
C THR A 198 -5.47 -19.82 -14.22
N SER A 199 -5.94 -20.86 -13.53
CA SER A 199 -7.16 -21.58 -13.89
C SER A 199 -7.95 -21.96 -12.66
N VAL A 200 -9.27 -22.04 -12.80
CA VAL A 200 -10.20 -22.38 -11.71
C VAL A 200 -11.00 -23.62 -12.09
N SER A 201 -11.04 -24.57 -11.17
CA SER A 201 -11.75 -25.84 -11.31
C SER A 201 -12.80 -25.98 -10.23
N PHE A 202 -13.97 -26.50 -10.60
CA PHE A 202 -15.04 -26.79 -9.67
C PHE A 202 -14.79 -28.16 -9.01
N VAL A 203 -14.87 -28.23 -7.69
CA VAL A 203 -14.59 -29.46 -6.92
C VAL A 203 -15.87 -30.09 -6.41
N ALA A 204 -16.72 -29.32 -5.73
CA ALA A 204 -17.94 -29.83 -5.12
C ALA A 204 -18.94 -28.72 -4.81
N ALA A 205 -20.23 -29.10 -4.75
CA ALA A 205 -21.30 -28.30 -4.16
C ALA A 205 -22.00 -29.15 -3.09
N VAL A 206 -22.05 -28.66 -1.86
CA VAL A 206 -22.72 -29.30 -0.73
C VAL A 206 -24.06 -28.61 -0.52
N ASP A 207 -25.15 -29.38 -0.62
CA ASP A 207 -26.54 -28.95 -0.45
C ASP A 207 -26.93 -27.70 -1.26
N ASP A 208 -26.30 -27.49 -2.42
CA ASP A 208 -26.44 -26.28 -3.24
C ASP A 208 -26.25 -24.98 -2.43
N CYS A 209 -25.45 -25.04 -1.38
CA CYS A 209 -25.31 -23.96 -0.40
C CYS A 209 -23.84 -23.62 -0.13
N ALA A 210 -22.93 -24.61 -0.13
CA ALA A 210 -21.49 -24.38 -0.03
C ALA A 210 -20.80 -24.91 -1.28
N TYR A 211 -20.05 -24.04 -1.96
CA TYR A 211 -19.32 -24.36 -3.20
C TYR A 211 -17.83 -24.38 -2.95
N PHE A 212 -17.15 -25.39 -3.48
CA PHE A 212 -15.71 -25.56 -3.35
C PHE A 212 -15.05 -25.51 -4.72
N PHE A 213 -14.04 -24.64 -4.84
CA PHE A 213 -13.24 -24.50 -6.05
C PHE A 213 -11.76 -24.72 -5.72
N GLU A 214 -11.02 -25.24 -6.69
CA GLU A 214 -9.57 -25.31 -6.66
C GLU A 214 -9.03 -24.39 -7.76
N GLY A 215 -8.28 -23.37 -7.36
CA GLY A 215 -7.60 -22.46 -8.27
C GLY A 215 -6.11 -22.76 -8.32
N ARG A 216 -5.55 -22.92 -9.51
CA ARG A 216 -4.10 -23.11 -9.71
C ARG A 216 -3.49 -21.83 -10.26
N SER A 217 -2.40 -21.39 -9.65
CA SER A 217 -1.78 -20.11 -9.99
C SER A 217 -0.31 -20.05 -9.60
N PRO A 218 0.56 -19.42 -10.43
CA PRO A 218 1.92 -19.09 -10.02
C PRO A 218 1.97 -18.00 -8.95
N PHE A 219 0.94 -17.16 -8.83
CA PHE A 219 0.85 -16.11 -7.80
C PHE A 219 0.48 -16.67 -6.42
N ALA A 220 -0.03 -17.91 -6.37
CA ALA A 220 -0.23 -18.63 -5.12
C ALA A 220 1.07 -19.27 -4.60
N CYS A 221 2.20 -19.07 -5.26
CA CYS A 221 3.51 -19.48 -4.78
C CYS A 221 4.12 -18.37 -3.91
N GLY A 222 4.40 -18.70 -2.64
CA GLY A 222 4.90 -17.72 -1.67
C GLY A 222 6.23 -17.11 -2.10
N GLY A 223 6.23 -15.80 -2.29
CA GLY A 223 7.42 -15.01 -2.57
C GLY A 223 8.10 -14.55 -1.28
N VAL A 224 9.33 -14.08 -1.42
CA VAL A 224 10.02 -13.34 -0.37
C VAL A 224 9.51 -11.90 -0.44
N HIS A 225 8.81 -11.43 0.59
CA HIS A 225 8.53 -10.00 0.73
C HIS A 225 9.89 -9.32 0.90
N GLN A 226 10.38 -8.67 -0.16
CA GLN A 226 11.45 -7.70 0.01
C GLN A 226 10.81 -6.54 0.77
N GLU A 227 10.81 -6.63 2.10
CA GLU A 227 10.80 -5.44 2.95
C GLU A 227 11.76 -4.47 2.28
N THR A 228 11.25 -3.31 1.84
CA THR A 228 12.07 -2.29 1.21
C THR A 228 13.25 -2.05 2.13
N GLN A 229 14.42 -2.55 1.74
CA GLN A 229 15.64 -2.43 2.52
C GLN A 229 15.72 -0.96 2.95
N ALA A 230 15.79 -0.72 4.26
CA ALA A 230 15.62 0.61 4.86
C ALA A 230 16.54 1.68 4.25
N LEU A 231 17.61 1.25 3.57
CA LEU A 231 18.45 2.06 2.69
C LEU A 231 18.68 1.29 1.39
N GLY A 232 18.25 1.87 0.27
CA GLY A 232 18.67 1.39 -1.05
C GLY A 232 20.20 1.46 -1.22
N PRO A 233 20.78 0.85 -2.25
CA PRO A 233 22.23 0.87 -2.47
C PRO A 233 22.81 2.30 -2.51
N GLY A 234 22.06 3.28 -3.03
CA GLY A 234 22.43 4.69 -2.98
C GLY A 234 22.36 5.33 -1.59
N GLY A 235 21.44 4.88 -0.72
CA GLY A 235 21.34 5.35 0.66
C GLY A 235 22.54 4.91 1.49
N VAL A 236 22.98 3.66 1.34
CA VAL A 236 24.19 3.14 1.99
C VAL A 236 25.42 3.93 1.55
N PHE A 237 25.59 4.17 0.25
CA PHE A 237 26.70 4.97 -0.27
C PHE A 237 26.66 6.41 0.26
N GLY A 238 25.48 7.02 0.35
CA GLY A 238 25.30 8.37 0.90
C GLY A 238 25.71 8.48 2.36
N VAL A 239 25.33 7.51 3.20
CA VAL A 239 25.72 7.48 4.62
C VAL A 239 27.24 7.33 4.77
N ILE A 240 27.86 6.44 3.99
CA ILE A 240 29.33 6.24 4.01
C ILE A 240 30.05 7.54 3.60
N ALA A 241 29.60 8.19 2.52
CA ALA A 241 30.19 9.46 2.07
C ALA A 241 30.05 10.57 3.11
N MET A 242 28.90 10.66 3.79
CA MET A 242 28.66 11.65 4.84
C MET A 242 29.61 11.46 6.03
N ILE A 243 29.79 10.21 6.49
CA ILE A 243 30.73 9.89 7.57
C ILE A 243 32.18 10.22 7.16
N ALA A 244 32.59 9.89 5.93
CA ALA A 244 33.92 10.19 5.42
C ALA A 244 34.22 11.70 5.42
N VAL A 245 33.25 12.52 5.00
CA VAL A 245 33.36 13.98 5.03
C VAL A 245 33.48 14.50 6.46
N LEU A 246 32.67 14.00 7.39
CA LEU A 246 32.75 14.39 8.81
C LEU A 246 34.11 14.06 9.42
N VAL A 247 34.64 12.86 9.17
CA VAL A 247 35.97 12.45 9.67
C VAL A 247 37.07 13.31 9.06
N TYR A 248 36.98 13.65 7.77
CA TYR A 248 37.94 14.55 7.11
C TYR A 248 37.95 15.94 7.75
N PHE A 249 36.79 16.54 8.00
CA PHE A 249 36.70 17.84 8.66
C PHE A 249 37.16 17.78 10.12
N ALA A 250 36.67 16.83 10.92
CA ALA A 250 37.04 16.73 12.32
C ALA A 250 38.53 16.40 12.51
N GLY A 251 39.03 15.39 11.80
CA GLY A 251 40.43 14.98 11.84
C GLY A 251 41.36 16.07 11.31
N GLY A 252 41.00 16.72 10.20
CA GLY A 252 41.80 17.78 9.62
C GLY A 252 41.81 19.07 10.47
N CYS A 253 40.68 19.45 11.08
CA CYS A 253 40.62 20.55 12.05
C CYS A 253 41.48 20.24 13.29
N VAL A 254 41.44 19.02 13.81
CA VAL A 254 42.30 18.59 14.92
C VAL A 254 43.77 18.67 14.51
N TYR A 255 44.15 18.10 13.37
CA TYR A 255 45.52 18.10 12.86
C TYR A 255 46.08 19.52 12.69
N GLN A 256 45.33 20.42 12.02
CA GLN A 256 45.77 21.80 11.80
C GLN A 256 45.83 22.63 13.09
N ARG A 257 45.00 22.29 14.09
CA ARG A 257 45.02 22.95 15.39
C ARG A 257 46.15 22.43 16.30
N THR A 258 46.37 21.12 16.34
CA THR A 258 47.32 20.50 17.28
C THR A 258 48.75 20.48 16.76
N VAL A 259 48.93 20.25 15.46
CA VAL A 259 50.26 20.13 14.85
C VAL A 259 50.71 21.44 14.20
N MET A 260 49.82 22.15 13.52
CA MET A 260 50.19 23.35 12.74
C MET A 260 49.87 24.69 13.45
N HIS A 261 49.30 24.66 14.65
CA HIS A 261 48.97 25.83 15.50
C HIS A 261 48.24 27.01 14.80
N GLN A 262 47.47 26.75 13.74
CA GLN A 262 46.76 27.82 13.04
C GLN A 262 45.45 28.20 13.76
N ARG A 263 45.09 29.50 13.73
CA ARG A 263 43.88 30.05 14.35
C ARG A 263 42.91 30.61 13.30
N GLY A 264 41.61 30.51 13.56
CA GLY A 264 40.56 31.07 12.71
C GLY A 264 40.16 30.18 11.53
N TRP A 265 39.62 30.78 10.47
CA TRP A 265 39.07 30.11 9.28
C TRP A 265 40.09 29.31 8.45
N ARG A 266 41.38 29.47 8.76
CA ARG A 266 42.48 28.69 8.19
C ARG A 266 42.60 27.28 8.79
N GLN A 267 41.74 26.90 9.73
CA GLN A 267 41.68 25.56 10.35
C GLN A 267 40.92 24.52 9.53
N LEU A 268 40.27 24.92 8.42
CA LEU A 268 39.54 24.01 7.55
C LEU A 268 40.46 23.45 6.45
N PRO A 269 40.60 22.11 6.34
CA PRO A 269 41.42 21.50 5.30
C PRO A 269 40.84 21.77 3.90
N ASN A 270 41.63 22.40 3.03
CA ASN A 270 41.23 22.74 1.65
C ASN A 270 39.98 23.62 1.55
N TYR A 271 39.88 24.68 2.35
CA TYR A 271 38.74 25.60 2.39
C TYR A 271 38.31 26.14 1.00
N ALA A 272 39.27 26.48 0.13
CA ALA A 272 38.97 27.00 -1.21
C ALA A 272 38.17 26.00 -2.08
N MET A 273 38.46 24.71 -1.97
CA MET A 273 37.74 23.65 -2.68
C MET A 273 36.30 23.51 -2.13
N TRP A 274 36.14 23.47 -0.82
CA TRP A 274 34.84 23.31 -0.17
C TRP A 274 33.92 24.51 -0.33
N ALA A 275 34.47 25.73 -0.28
CA ALA A 275 33.73 26.95 -0.58
C ALA A 275 33.22 26.96 -2.03
N GLY A 276 34.00 26.44 -2.98
CA GLY A 276 33.58 26.25 -4.37
C GLY A 276 32.44 25.24 -4.52
N ILE A 277 32.54 24.10 -3.85
CA ILE A 277 31.51 23.05 -3.85
C ILE A 277 30.20 23.57 -3.24
N TRP A 278 30.25 24.27 -2.10
CA TRP A 278 29.07 24.84 -1.45
C TRP A 278 28.40 25.91 -2.31
N ARG A 279 29.20 26.78 -2.95
CA ARG A 279 28.69 27.79 -3.89
C ARG A 279 27.95 27.14 -5.06
N PHE A 280 28.51 26.09 -5.65
CA PHE A 280 27.87 25.33 -6.73
C PHE A 280 26.51 24.74 -6.31
N PHE A 281 26.44 24.12 -5.13
CA PHE A 281 25.16 23.59 -4.61
C PHE A 281 24.15 24.70 -4.31
N SER A 282 24.58 25.81 -3.73
CA SER A 282 23.71 26.94 -3.45
C SER A 282 23.12 27.55 -4.74
N ASP A 283 23.94 27.67 -5.79
CA ASP A 283 23.51 28.20 -7.09
C ASP A 283 22.54 27.23 -7.79
N MET A 284 22.84 25.93 -7.78
CA MET A 284 21.95 24.88 -8.28
C MET A 284 20.59 24.87 -7.55
N PHE A 285 20.59 25.03 -6.22
CA PHE A 285 19.36 25.08 -5.43
C PHE A 285 18.55 26.34 -5.70
N ILE A 286 19.20 27.50 -5.89
CA ILE A 286 18.55 28.75 -6.26
C ILE A 286 17.92 28.64 -7.66
N ILE A 287 18.62 28.04 -8.62
CA ILE A 287 18.14 27.81 -9.99
C ILE A 287 16.95 26.85 -10.00
N LEU A 288 17.01 25.75 -9.23
CA LEU A 288 15.91 24.79 -9.11
C LEU A 288 14.69 25.42 -8.44
N THR A 289 14.90 26.16 -7.34
CA THR A 289 13.83 26.81 -6.56
C THR A 289 13.17 27.96 -7.34
N SER A 290 13.94 28.75 -8.09
CA SER A 290 13.38 29.79 -8.96
C SER A 290 12.64 29.22 -10.18
N SER A 291 13.03 28.03 -10.65
CA SER A 291 12.32 27.33 -11.72
C SER A 291 11.00 26.71 -11.24
N CYS A 292 10.95 26.18 -10.02
CA CYS A 292 9.70 25.74 -9.38
C CYS A 292 8.79 26.92 -9.00
N ALA A 293 9.37 28.07 -8.61
CA ALA A 293 8.60 29.29 -8.31
C ALA A 293 7.95 29.93 -9.54
N ARG A 294 8.50 29.72 -10.76
CA ARG A 294 7.87 30.13 -12.03
C ARG A 294 6.67 29.27 -12.43
N PHE A 295 6.54 28.06 -11.87
CA PHE A 295 5.39 27.18 -12.10
C PHE A 295 4.24 27.38 -11.10
N MET A 296 4.42 28.23 -10.07
CA MET A 296 3.31 28.70 -9.24
C MET A 296 2.66 29.93 -9.91
N PRO A 297 1.33 29.94 -10.15
CA PRO A 297 0.64 31.11 -10.68
C PRO A 297 0.57 32.19 -9.60
N ALA A 298 1.62 33.00 -9.50
CA ALA A 298 1.60 34.20 -8.67
C ALA A 298 0.70 35.24 -9.33
N ARG A 299 -0.52 35.41 -8.81
CA ARG A 299 -1.32 36.63 -9.05
C ARG A 299 -0.58 37.83 -8.48
N ARG A 300 0.39 38.38 -9.21
CA ARG A 300 0.99 39.69 -8.92
C ARG A 300 0.38 40.71 -9.87
N GLY A 301 -0.66 41.38 -9.36
CA GLY A 301 -1.24 42.55 -10.01
C GLY A 301 -0.22 43.68 -10.06
N TYR A 302 -0.12 44.30 -11.24
CA TYR A 302 0.52 45.60 -11.41
C TYR A 302 -0.31 46.66 -10.66
N SER A 303 0.13 47.09 -9.47
CA SER A 303 -0.31 48.34 -8.87
C SER A 303 0.66 49.44 -9.27
N ARG A 304 0.23 50.21 -10.27
CA ARG A 304 0.82 51.51 -10.62
C ARG A 304 0.39 52.48 -9.52
N VAL A 305 1.36 53.12 -8.87
CA VAL A 305 1.10 54.37 -8.14
C VAL A 305 2.31 55.27 -8.30
N SER A 306 2.12 56.32 -9.08
CA SER A 306 2.94 57.51 -9.14
C SER A 306 2.66 58.37 -7.90
N LEU A 307 3.68 58.71 -7.12
CA LEU A 307 3.66 59.89 -6.26
C LEU A 307 5.10 60.43 -6.02
N GLY A 308 5.32 61.68 -6.42
CA GLY A 308 6.11 62.70 -5.73
C GLY A 308 7.53 62.37 -5.23
N GLN A 309 8.51 62.85 -5.97
CA GLN A 309 9.54 63.82 -5.54
C GLN A 309 9.98 63.90 -4.05
N ASP A 310 11.32 63.86 -3.92
CA ASP A 310 12.23 64.42 -2.89
C ASP A 310 12.70 63.60 -1.68
N SER A 311 14.04 63.54 -1.61
CA SER A 311 14.94 63.58 -0.44
C SER A 311 15.49 62.29 0.19
N SER A 312 16.81 62.36 0.44
CA SER A 312 17.60 61.64 1.46
C SER A 312 18.18 60.26 1.09
N ARG A 313 19.44 60.19 0.65
CA ARG A 313 20.63 59.94 1.51
C ARG A 313 20.37 58.95 2.66
N ARG A 314 20.71 57.67 2.47
CA ARG A 314 21.30 56.80 3.52
C ARG A 314 21.60 55.40 2.98
N GLY A 315 22.85 54.93 3.13
CA GLY A 315 23.12 53.48 3.08
C GLY A 315 24.36 53.00 2.33
N ARG A 316 25.39 53.82 2.12
CA ARG A 316 26.76 53.36 1.81
C ARG A 316 27.64 53.91 2.94
N ARG A 317 27.93 53.08 3.95
CA ARG A 317 28.70 53.48 5.14
C ARG A 317 29.42 52.30 5.80
N ASN A 318 29.86 51.32 5.01
CA ASN A 318 30.73 50.24 5.52
C ASN A 318 32.04 50.15 4.74
N GLU A 319 32.09 50.58 3.48
CA GLU A 319 33.32 50.53 2.65
C GLU A 319 34.27 51.72 2.90
N ASP A 320 33.79 52.77 3.57
CA ASP A 320 34.58 53.98 3.85
C ASP A 320 35.33 53.90 5.19
N GLU A 321 34.93 53.00 6.10
CA GLU A 321 35.59 52.80 7.41
C GLU A 321 36.86 51.93 7.25
N ASP A 322 36.84 50.92 6.37
CA ASP A 322 38.01 50.07 6.08
C ASP A 322 39.12 50.86 5.35
N ARG A 323 38.76 51.88 4.56
CA ARG A 323 39.73 52.76 3.88
C ARG A 323 40.44 53.75 4.80
N LEU A 324 39.88 54.06 5.97
CA LEU A 324 40.52 54.95 6.95
C LEU A 324 41.57 54.23 7.80
N ILE A 325 41.52 52.90 7.88
CA ILE A 325 42.48 52.09 8.63
C ILE A 325 43.74 51.87 7.78
N ASP A 326 43.59 51.58 6.49
CA ASP A 326 44.74 51.39 5.59
C ASP A 326 45.55 52.68 5.34
N ASN A 327 44.92 53.86 5.42
CA ASN A 327 45.60 55.15 5.25
C ASN A 327 46.30 55.64 6.52
N LEU A 328 46.00 55.08 7.71
CA LEU A 328 46.63 55.46 8.97
C LEU A 328 47.94 54.69 9.22
N ASP A 329 48.06 53.48 8.67
CA ASP A 329 49.26 52.66 8.77
C ASP A 329 50.40 53.14 7.83
N GLU A 330 50.10 53.95 6.81
CA GLU A 330 51.13 54.50 5.89
C GLU A 330 51.81 55.79 6.39
N GLU A 331 51.31 56.48 7.42
CA GLU A 331 51.87 57.76 7.91
C GLU A 331 52.80 57.62 9.14
N TRP A 332 53.08 56.40 9.60
CA TRP A 332 53.93 56.15 10.78
C TRP A 332 55.33 55.59 10.49
N ASP A 333 55.71 55.45 9.22
CA ASP A 333 56.98 54.83 8.80
C ASP A 333 57.96 55.78 8.05
N ASP A 334 57.87 57.10 8.26
CA ASP A 334 58.96 58.06 7.91
C ASP A 334 59.35 58.97 9.10
#